data_AF-A0A1N6R2A8-F1
#
_entry.id   AF-A0A1N6R2A8-F1
#
_cell.length_a   1.000
_cell.length_b   1.000
_cell.length_c   1.000
_cell.angle_alpha   90.00
_cell.angle_beta   90.00
_cell.angle_gamma   90.00
#
_symmetry.space_group_name_H-M   'P 1'
#
loop_
_entity.id
_entity.type
_entity.pdbx_description
1 polymer ?
#
loop_
_entity_poly.entity_id
_entity_poly.type
_entity_poly.pdbx_seq_one_letter_code
_entity_poly.pdbx_strand_id
1 'polypeptide(L)'
;MALKVELKPRERIIVGQVVIRNDEQRTRFFIEGDAPILREKDILTATTADTPAKKIYFAIQLMYLAQDPTHQHETFFTLVREFLEAAPSALPHIHEINNRILSGDLYKALKAAKKLIAYEADLIEHAKRV
;
A
#
# COMPACT_ATOMS: atom_id res chain seq x y z
N MET A 1 -12.33 18.28 -3.63
CA MET A 1 -11.19 19.23 -3.72
C MET A 1 -10.24 18.74 -4.81
N ALA A 2 -9.68 19.64 -5.61
CA ALA A 2 -8.72 19.24 -6.65
C ALA A 2 -7.37 18.81 -6.03
N LEU A 3 -6.88 17.62 -6.38
CA LEU A 3 -5.55 17.16 -5.99
C LEU A 3 -4.51 17.72 -6.97
N LYS A 4 -3.60 18.55 -6.46
CA LYS A 4 -2.44 19.04 -7.22
C LYS A 4 -1.39 17.94 -7.35
N VAL A 5 -1.06 17.57 -8.59
CA VAL A 5 -0.06 16.56 -8.92
C VAL A 5 1.07 17.20 -9.73
N GLU A 6 2.30 16.80 -9.41
CA GLU A 6 3.49 17.06 -10.21
C GLU A 6 4.14 15.72 -10.50
N LEU A 7 4.44 15.45 -11.77
CA LEU A 7 5.15 14.26 -12.22
C LEU A 7 6.51 14.65 -12.81
N LYS A 8 7.56 13.93 -12.41
CA LYS A 8 8.89 13.99 -13.02
C LYS A 8 8.88 13.33 -14.41
N PRO A 9 9.91 13.55 -15.25
CA PRO A 9 10.04 12.83 -16.51
C PRO A 9 9.94 11.32 -16.31
N ARG A 10 9.12 10.66 -17.15
CA ARG A 10 8.85 9.21 -17.10
C ARG A 10 8.19 8.67 -15.83
N GLU A 11 7.85 9.53 -14.85
CA GLU A 11 7.17 9.13 -13.61
C GLU A 11 5.70 8.74 -13.89
N ARG A 12 5.17 7.83 -13.06
CA ARG A 12 3.82 7.29 -13.19
C ARG A 12 2.92 7.66 -12.02
N ILE A 13 1.63 7.68 -12.30
CA ILE A 13 0.57 7.75 -11.29
C ILE A 13 -0.58 6.85 -11.74
N ILE A 14 -1.16 6.12 -10.80
CA ILE A 14 -2.39 5.34 -11.01
C ILE A 14 -3.56 6.18 -10.55
N VAL A 15 -4.61 6.23 -11.37
CA VAL A 15 -5.90 6.85 -11.08
C VAL A 15 -6.99 5.84 -11.40
N GLY A 16 -7.58 5.22 -10.37
CA GLY A 16 -8.45 4.06 -10.50
C GLY A 16 -7.76 2.95 -11.31
N GLN A 17 -8.33 2.62 -12.47
CA GLN A 17 -7.83 1.59 -13.38
C GLN A 17 -6.88 2.11 -14.46
N VAL A 18 -6.58 3.41 -14.46
CA VAL A 18 -5.77 4.05 -15.50
C VAL A 18 -4.38 4.36 -14.95
N VAL A 19 -3.36 4.10 -15.77
CA VAL A 19 -1.98 4.53 -15.50
C VAL A 19 -1.67 5.74 -16.37
N ILE A 20 -1.31 6.85 -15.74
CA ILE A 20 -0.80 8.04 -16.42
C ILE A 20 0.71 8.04 -16.26
N ARG A 21 1.43 8.04 -17.39
CA ARG A 21 2.89 8.18 -17.42
C ARG A 21 3.24 9.53 -18.02
N ASN A 22 4.09 10.27 -17.33
CA ASN A 22 4.60 11.53 -17.83
C ASN A 22 5.64 11.32 -18.93
N ASP A 23 5.74 12.26 -19.85
CA ASP A 23 6.70 12.19 -20.94
C ASP A 23 8.09 12.72 -20.49
N GLU A 24 8.80 13.50 -21.31
CA GLU A 24 10.17 13.91 -21.03
C GLU A 24 10.28 15.16 -20.15
N GLN A 25 9.23 15.97 -20.07
CA GLN A 25 9.23 17.20 -19.30
C GLN A 25 8.44 17.04 -18.01
N ARG A 26 8.86 17.75 -16.96
CA ARG A 26 8.13 17.79 -15.70
C ARG A 26 6.79 18.50 -15.90
N THR A 27 5.69 17.85 -15.50
CA THR A 27 4.34 18.35 -15.75
C THR A 27 3.55 18.49 -14.45
N ARG A 28 2.76 19.57 -14.35
CA ARG A 28 1.83 19.82 -13.25
C ARG A 28 0.41 19.82 -13.77
N PHE A 29 -0.48 19.17 -13.05
CA PHE A 29 -1.91 19.16 -13.36
C PHE A 29 -2.72 18.97 -12.07
N PHE A 30 -4.01 19.25 -12.19
CA PHE A 30 -4.99 18.98 -11.14
C PHE A 30 -5.82 17.76 -11.52
N ILE A 31 -6.13 16.93 -10.52
CA ILE A 31 -7.10 15.84 -10.66
C ILE A 31 -8.32 16.22 -9.82
N GLU A 32 -9.49 16.20 -10.43
CA GLU A 32 -10.78 16.48 -9.79
C GLU A 32 -11.66 15.23 -9.85
N GLY A 33 -12.27 14.87 -8.71
CA GLY A 33 -13.11 13.67 -8.55
C GLY A 33 -12.66 12.79 -7.38
N ASP A 34 -13.33 11.64 -7.24
CA ASP A 34 -13.21 10.75 -6.07
C ASP A 34 -12.58 9.38 -6.40
N ALA A 35 -11.83 9.30 -7.50
CA ALA A 35 -11.13 8.08 -7.89
C ALA A 35 -9.96 7.76 -6.92
N PRO A 36 -9.61 6.47 -6.71
CA PRO A 36 -8.38 6.08 -6.03
C PRO A 36 -7.14 6.63 -6.75
N ILE A 37 -6.15 7.16 -6.01
CA ILE A 37 -4.93 7.73 -6.60
C ILE A 37 -3.69 7.20 -5.89
N LEU A 38 -2.75 6.62 -6.64
CA LEU A 38 -1.44 6.17 -6.14
C LEU A 38 -0.29 6.73 -6.97
N ARG A 39 0.73 7.28 -6.29
CA ARG A 39 1.96 7.75 -6.93
C ARG A 39 2.95 6.61 -7.10
N GLU A 40 3.84 6.69 -8.09
CA GLU A 40 4.84 5.64 -8.38
C GLU A 40 5.63 5.17 -7.15
N LYS A 41 6.10 6.08 -6.30
CA LYS A 41 6.81 5.74 -5.06
C LYS A 41 5.99 4.94 -4.04
N ASP A 42 4.66 4.96 -4.17
CA ASP A 42 3.72 4.29 -3.28
C ASP A 42 3.20 2.99 -3.91
N ILE A 43 3.61 2.66 -5.14
CA ILE A 43 3.18 1.45 -5.85
C ILE A 43 4.16 0.33 -5.59
N LEU A 44 3.66 -0.78 -5.06
CA LEU A 44 4.33 -2.08 -5.11
C LEU A 44 3.80 -2.90 -6.28
N THR A 45 4.70 -3.64 -6.90
CA THR A 45 4.39 -4.71 -7.86
C THR A 45 4.48 -6.07 -7.18
N ALA A 46 3.86 -7.09 -7.78
CA ALA A 46 3.92 -8.46 -7.26
C ALA A 46 5.36 -8.97 -7.07
N THR A 47 6.31 -8.55 -7.94
CA THR A 47 7.71 -8.95 -7.84
C THR A 47 8.46 -8.20 -6.74
N THR A 48 8.12 -6.93 -6.49
CA THR A 48 8.73 -6.12 -5.42
C THR A 48 8.10 -6.33 -4.04
N ALA A 49 6.98 -7.05 -3.97
CA ALA A 49 6.33 -7.45 -2.72
C ALA A 49 7.00 -8.71 -2.14
N ASP A 50 8.30 -8.58 -1.85
CA ASP A 50 9.22 -9.68 -1.53
C ASP A 50 9.33 -10.01 -0.03
N THR A 51 8.68 -9.23 0.84
CA THR A 51 8.60 -9.51 2.29
C THR A 51 7.16 -9.70 2.76
N PRO A 52 6.90 -10.44 3.85
CA PRO A 52 5.57 -10.63 4.41
C PRO A 52 4.78 -9.32 4.61
N ALA A 53 5.38 -8.27 5.21
CA ALA A 53 4.70 -6.98 5.39
C ALA A 53 4.42 -6.28 4.05
N LYS A 54 5.33 -6.40 3.06
CA LYS A 54 5.09 -5.86 1.71
C LYS A 54 3.98 -6.59 0.97
N LYS A 55 3.82 -7.90 1.17
CA LYS A 55 2.69 -8.67 0.63
C LYS A 55 1.37 -8.19 1.21
N ILE A 56 1.33 -7.93 2.52
CA ILE A 56 0.16 -7.31 3.19
C ILE A 56 -0.16 -5.94 2.58
N TYR A 57 0.85 -5.06 2.44
CA TYR A 57 0.66 -3.77 1.77
C TYR A 57 0.11 -3.92 0.35
N PHE A 58 0.67 -4.86 -0.42
CA PHE A 58 0.26 -5.11 -1.79
C PHE A 58 -1.19 -5.61 -1.88
N ALA A 59 -1.64 -6.47 -0.96
CA ALA A 59 -3.04 -6.88 -0.88
C ALA A 59 -3.98 -5.67 -0.66
N ILE A 60 -3.62 -4.78 0.28
CA ILE A 60 -4.38 -3.55 0.54
C ILE A 60 -4.35 -2.60 -0.67
N GLN A 61 -3.22 -2.54 -1.38
CA GLN A 61 -3.09 -1.75 -2.61
C GLN A 61 -4.07 -2.23 -3.67
N LEU A 62 -4.19 -3.56 -3.84
CA LEU A 62 -5.16 -4.14 -4.76
C LEU A 62 -6.59 -3.84 -4.30
N MET A 63 -6.91 -3.90 -3.00
CA MET A 63 -8.21 -3.48 -2.50
C MET A 63 -8.52 -2.01 -2.82
N TYR A 64 -7.54 -1.13 -2.63
CA TYR A 64 -7.71 0.31 -2.85
C TYR A 64 -7.95 0.66 -4.32
N LEU A 65 -7.33 -0.09 -5.24
CA LEU A 65 -7.49 0.12 -6.68
C LEU A 65 -8.69 -0.64 -7.27
N ALA A 66 -9.13 -1.73 -6.63
CA ALA A 66 -10.20 -2.57 -7.15
C ALA A 66 -11.58 -1.91 -7.07
N GLN A 67 -12.46 -2.26 -8.02
CA GLN A 67 -13.89 -1.95 -7.93
C GLN A 67 -14.62 -2.89 -6.95
N ASP A 68 -14.19 -4.16 -6.86
CA ASP A 68 -14.67 -5.15 -5.90
C ASP A 68 -13.47 -5.79 -5.17
N PRO A 69 -13.27 -5.52 -3.87
CA PRO A 69 -12.13 -5.99 -3.11
C PRO A 69 -12.33 -7.37 -2.44
N THR A 70 -13.42 -8.10 -2.71
CA THR A 70 -13.79 -9.32 -1.95
C THR A 70 -12.68 -10.38 -1.90
N HIS A 71 -12.08 -10.73 -3.04
CA HIS A 71 -10.99 -11.72 -3.11
C HIS A 71 -9.73 -11.29 -2.36
N GLN A 72 -9.46 -9.99 -2.35
CA GLN A 72 -8.30 -9.41 -1.70
C GLN A 72 -8.45 -9.48 -0.18
N HIS A 73 -9.67 -9.45 0.36
CA HIS A 73 -9.91 -9.61 1.80
C HIS A 73 -9.46 -10.98 2.29
N GLU A 74 -9.83 -12.06 1.60
CA GLU A 74 -9.39 -13.41 1.95
C GLU A 74 -7.87 -13.53 1.94
N THR A 75 -7.24 -13.05 0.87
CA THR A 75 -5.78 -13.06 0.72
C THR A 75 -5.11 -12.28 1.85
N PHE A 76 -5.63 -11.10 2.18
CA PHE A 76 -5.13 -10.26 3.27
C PHE A 76 -5.22 -10.96 4.63
N PHE A 77 -6.35 -11.60 4.95
CA PHE A 77 -6.50 -12.30 6.24
C PHE A 77 -5.55 -13.49 6.38
N THR A 78 -5.32 -14.24 5.30
CA THR A 78 -4.31 -15.32 5.30
C THR A 78 -2.91 -14.75 5.56
N LEU A 79 -2.51 -13.71 4.83
CA LEU A 79 -1.19 -13.07 5.02
C LEU A 79 -1.01 -12.52 6.44
N VAL A 80 -2.04 -11.90 7.00
CA VAL A 80 -2.02 -11.37 8.37
C VAL A 80 -1.86 -12.47 9.40
N ARG A 81 -2.55 -13.61 9.22
CA ARG A 81 -2.42 -14.75 10.13
C ARG A 81 -0.99 -15.29 10.14
N GLU A 82 -0.44 -15.57 8.95
CA GLU A 82 0.93 -16.04 8.79
C GLU A 82 1.94 -15.05 9.40
N PHE A 83 1.72 -13.74 9.19
CA PHE A 83 2.58 -12.70 9.76
C PHE A 83 2.56 -12.71 11.29
N LEU A 84 1.37 -12.80 11.91
CA LEU A 84 1.23 -12.78 13.37
C LEU A 84 1.71 -14.07 14.03
N GLU A 85 1.64 -15.21 13.35
CA GLU A 85 2.26 -16.46 13.81
C GLU A 85 3.78 -16.31 13.92
N ALA A 86 4.41 -15.65 12.96
CA ALA A 86 5.86 -15.40 12.96
C ALA A 86 6.28 -14.24 13.87
N ALA A 87 5.47 -13.18 13.97
CA ALA A 87 5.77 -11.97 14.75
C ALA A 87 4.55 -11.48 15.56
N PRO A 88 4.20 -12.16 16.68
CA PRO A 88 3.05 -11.79 17.51
C PRO A 88 3.09 -10.35 18.03
N SER A 89 4.30 -9.80 18.22
CA SER A 89 4.52 -8.41 18.65
C SER A 89 4.01 -7.36 17.65
N ALA A 90 3.71 -7.73 16.41
CA ALA A 90 3.16 -6.85 15.39
C ALA A 90 1.65 -6.59 15.53
N LEU A 91 0.97 -7.24 16.48
CA LEU A 91 -0.48 -7.14 16.67
C LEU A 91 -1.03 -5.69 16.69
N PRO A 92 -0.37 -4.71 17.34
CA PRO A 92 -0.85 -3.32 17.32
C PRO A 92 -0.87 -2.70 15.92
N HIS A 93 0.12 -3.02 15.08
CA HIS A 93 0.19 -2.53 13.70
C HIS A 93 -0.91 -3.14 12.84
N ILE A 94 -1.15 -4.45 12.97
CA ILE A 94 -2.23 -5.14 12.28
C ILE A 94 -3.60 -4.61 12.71
N HIS A 95 -3.79 -4.34 14.01
CA HIS A 95 -5.04 -3.79 14.50
C HIS A 95 -5.32 -2.39 13.93
N GLU A 96 -4.31 -1.52 13.83
CA GLU A 96 -4.44 -0.21 13.16
C GLU A 96 -4.87 -0.38 11.69
N ILE A 97 -4.25 -1.31 10.96
CA ILE A 97 -4.57 -1.59 9.55
C ILE A 97 -6.02 -2.08 9.41
N ASN A 98 -6.42 -3.08 10.19
CA ASN A 98 -7.78 -3.65 10.16
C ASN A 98 -8.85 -2.59 10.43
N ASN A 99 -8.65 -1.75 11.43
CA ASN A 99 -9.61 -0.69 11.74
C ASN A 99 -9.78 0.31 10.59
N ARG A 100 -8.71 0.62 9.85
CA ARG A 100 -8.81 1.46 8.64
C ARG A 100 -9.54 0.77 7.50
N ILE A 101 -9.31 -0.53 7.29
CA ILE A 101 -10.02 -1.31 6.27
C ILE A 101 -11.52 -1.36 6.58
N LEU A 102 -11.89 -1.70 7.82
CA LEU A 102 -13.30 -1.80 8.25
C LEU A 102 -14.04 -0.46 8.18
N SER A 103 -13.32 0.66 8.33
CA SER A 103 -13.89 2.01 8.21
C SER A 103 -13.97 2.51 6.76
N GLY A 104 -13.55 1.72 5.76
CA GLY A 104 -13.46 2.14 4.35
C GLY A 104 -12.30 3.11 4.05
N ASP A 105 -11.44 3.38 5.03
CA ASP A 105 -10.31 4.32 4.99
C ASP A 105 -9.07 3.67 4.32
N LEU A 106 -9.22 3.04 3.15
CA LEU A 106 -8.19 2.20 2.51
C LEU A 106 -6.87 2.94 2.24
N TYR A 107 -6.92 4.22 1.87
CA TYR A 107 -5.69 5.02 1.72
C TYR A 107 -4.93 5.20 3.04
N LYS A 108 -5.65 5.31 4.17
CA LYS A 108 -5.01 5.36 5.50
C LYS A 108 -4.53 3.96 5.91
N ALA A 109 -5.21 2.89 5.49
CA ALA A 109 -4.74 1.52 5.69
C ALA A 109 -3.38 1.29 4.99
N LEU A 110 -3.20 1.80 3.76
CA LEU A 110 -1.91 1.76 3.07
C LEU A 110 -0.81 2.47 3.88
N LYS A 111 -1.11 3.66 4.43
CA LYS A 111 -0.14 4.37 5.29
C LYS A 111 0.22 3.58 6.54
N ALA A 112 -0.75 2.92 7.18
CA ALA A 112 -0.49 2.07 8.34
C ALA A 112 0.35 0.84 7.95
N ALA A 113 0.08 0.22 6.81
CA ALA A 113 0.86 -0.91 6.28
C ALA A 113 2.31 -0.52 5.95
N LYS A 114 2.59 0.72 5.54
CA LYS A 114 4.00 1.19 5.42
C LYS A 114 4.73 1.19 6.75
N LYS A 115 4.05 1.50 7.85
CA LYS A 115 4.64 1.42 9.19
C LYS A 115 4.95 -0.04 9.55
N LEU A 116 4.08 -0.98 9.17
CA LEU A 116 4.33 -2.42 9.35
C LEU A 116 5.58 -2.87 8.56
N ILE A 117 5.78 -2.38 7.34
CA ILE A 117 7.01 -2.68 6.55
C ILE A 117 8.26 -2.17 7.28
N ALA A 118 8.22 -0.95 7.82
CA ALA A 118 9.34 -0.42 8.61
C ALA A 118 9.60 -1.27 9.85
N TYR A 119 8.54 -1.63 10.58
CA TYR A 119 8.62 -2.48 11.76
C TYR A 119 9.21 -3.88 11.47
N GLU A 120 8.80 -4.51 10.36
CA GLU A 120 9.37 -5.79 9.91
C GLU A 120 10.88 -5.66 9.62
N ALA A 121 11.29 -4.59 8.93
CA ALA A 121 12.69 -4.33 8.64
C ALA A 121 13.51 -4.18 9.94
N ASP A 122 13.00 -3.42 10.91
CA ASP A 122 13.64 -3.24 12.22
C ASP A 122 13.76 -4.57 12.96
N LEU A 123 12.71 -5.41 12.99
CA LEU A 123 12.75 -6.73 13.61
C LEU A 123 13.84 -7.63 13.01
N ILE A 124 13.94 -7.67 11.68
CA ILE A 124 14.95 -8.47 10.97
C ILE A 124 16.36 -7.95 11.28
N GLU A 125 16.55 -6.62 11.35
CA GLU A 125 17.84 -6.02 11.70
C GLU A 125 18.27 -6.38 13.13
N HIS A 126 17.34 -6.34 14.09
CA HIS A 126 17.63 -6.73 15.47
C HIS A 126 17.96 -8.22 15.58
N ALA A 127 17.22 -9.09 14.89
CA ALA A 127 17.46 -10.53 14.91
C ALA A 127 18.83 -10.93 14.32
N LYS A 128 19.35 -10.17 13.34
CA LYS A 128 20.69 -10.41 12.74
C LYS A 128 21.86 -9.98 13.63
N ARG A 129 21.60 -9.15 14.65
CA ARG A 129 22.63 -8.65 15.58
C ARG A 129 22.85 -9.57 16.78
N VAL A 130 21.96 -10.53 17.01
CA VAL A 130 22.02 -11.54 18.06
C VAL A 130 22.63 -12.81 17.51
#